data_AF-A0A6V7JV62-F1
#
_entry.id   AF-A0A6V7JV62-F1
#
_cell.length_a   1.000
_cell.length_b   1.000
_cell.length_c   1.000
_cell.angle_alpha   90.00
_cell.angle_beta   90.00
_cell.angle_gamma   90.00
#
_symmetry.space_group_name_H-M   'P 1'
#
loop_
_entity.id
_entity.type
_entity.pdbx_description
1 polymer ?
#
loop_
_entity_poly.entity_id
_entity_poly.type
_entity_poly.pdbx_seq_one_letter_code
_entity_poly.pdbx_strand_id
1 'polypeptide(L)' 'MFTANAKIVKAGNAEPDQFEASISQALLDLEMNSDLKSQLRELYITKAREIETNNKK' A
#
# COMPACT_ATOMS: atom_id res chain seq x y z
N MET A 1 -15.83 -0.16 1.96
CA MET A 1 -15.87 0.74 3.14
C MET A 1 -14.63 1.61 3.02
N PHE A 2 -14.76 2.91 2.73
CA PHE A 2 -13.59 3.78 2.57
C PHE A 2 -12.94 3.97 3.95
N THR A 3 -11.91 3.18 4.25
CA THR A 3 -11.12 3.40 5.45
C THR A 3 -10.35 4.69 5.19
N ALA A 4 -10.54 5.71 6.04
CA ALA A 4 -9.92 7.02 5.93
C ALA A 4 -8.36 7.00 5.97
N ASN A 5 -7.77 5.80 5.95
CA ASN A 5 -6.36 5.47 6.06
C ASN A 5 -5.92 4.45 4.98
N ALA A 6 -6.71 4.19 3.93
CA ALA A 6 -6.22 3.31 2.85
C ALA A 6 -4.98 3.93 2.16
N LYS A 7 -3.84 3.23 2.15
CA LYS A 7 -2.60 3.67 1.49
C LYS A 7 -2.56 3.30 0.01
N ILE A 8 -3.53 2.50 -0.45
CA ILE A 8 -3.74 2.19 -1.85
C ILE A 8 -5.02 2.86 -2.36
N VAL A 9 -4.88 3.68 -3.39
CA VAL A 9 -5.96 4.43 -4.04
C VAL A 9 -6.01 4.03 -5.50
N LYS A 10 -6.96 3.16 -5.86
CA LYS A 10 -7.13 2.72 -7.25
C LYS A 10 -7.98 3.71 -8.04
N ALA A 11 -7.79 3.70 -9.36
CA ALA A 11 -8.64 4.46 -10.28
C ALA A 11 -10.12 4.07 -10.10
N GLY A 12 -11.00 5.08 -10.10
CA GLY A 12 -12.44 4.87 -9.98
C GLY A 12 -12.90 4.31 -8.63
N ASN A 13 -12.08 4.45 -7.56
CA ASN A 13 -12.34 3.88 -6.23
C ASN A 13 -12.58 2.35 -6.27
N ALA A 14 -11.94 1.65 -7.21
CA ALA A 14 -11.95 0.20 -7.22
C ALA A 14 -11.37 -0.34 -5.91
N GLU A 15 -11.95 -1.44 -5.42
CA GLU A 15 -11.45 -2.08 -4.20
C GLU A 15 -10.08 -2.72 -4.46
N PRO A 16 -9.12 -2.61 -3.52
CA PRO A 16 -7.83 -3.27 -3.61
C PRO A 16 -7.99 -4.79 -3.55
N ASP A 17 -7.11 -5.50 -4.27
CA ASP A 17 -7.00 -6.95 -4.11
C ASP A 17 -6.34 -7.32 -2.76
N GLN A 18 -6.32 -8.62 -2.43
CA GLN A 18 -5.79 -9.08 -1.15
C GLN A 18 -4.32 -8.72 -0.93
N PHE A 19 -3.52 -8.74 -2.00
CA PHE A 19 -2.10 -8.40 -1.92
C PHE A 19 -1.94 -6.90 -1.72
N GLU A 20 -2.65 -6.09 -2.49
CA GLU A 20 -2.73 -4.64 -2.31
C GLU A 20 -3.18 -4.28 -0.88
N ALA A 21 -4.21 -4.94 -0.35
CA ALA A 21 -4.68 -4.71 1.01
C ALA A 21 -3.61 -4.98 2.07
N SER A 22 -2.79 -6.05 1.90
CA SER A 22 -1.70 -6.35 2.83
C SER A 22 -0.59 -5.30 2.79
N ILE A 23 -0.24 -4.80 1.59
CA ILE A 23 0.72 -3.70 1.42
C ILE A 23 0.17 -2.40 2.03
N SER A 24 -1.13 -2.13 1.85
CA SER A 24 -1.77 -0.96 2.44
C SER A 24 -1.69 -0.99 3.97
N GLN A 25 -1.93 -2.14 4.59
CA GLN A 25 -1.83 -2.30 6.04
C GLN A 25 -0.39 -2.11 6.53
N ALA A 26 0.60 -2.71 5.86
CA ALA A 26 2.00 -2.57 6.23
C ALA A 26 2.48 -1.11 6.19
N LEU A 27 2.02 -0.33 5.20
CA LEU A 27 2.34 1.10 5.09
C LEU A 27 1.69 1.93 6.20
N LEU A 28 0.48 1.56 6.64
CA LEU A 28 -0.15 2.19 7.79
C LEU A 28 0.59 1.92 9.08
N ASP A 29 0.95 0.66 9.31
CA ASP A 29 1.68 0.28 10.50
C ASP A 29 3.03 1.02 10.55
N LEU A 30 3.70 1.15 9.40
CA LEU A 30 4.93 1.94 9.30
C LEU A 30 4.69 3.43 9.56
N GLU A 31 3.63 4.02 9.00
CA GLU A 31 3.27 5.43 9.24
C GLU A 31 2.99 5.69 10.73
N MET A 32 2.33 4.77 11.43
CA MET A 32 1.97 4.95 12.83
C MET A 32 3.15 4.74 13.79
N ASN A 33 4.10 3.88 13.43
CA ASN A 33 5.13 3.39 14.36
C ASN A 33 6.56 3.80 14.00
N SER A 34 6.77 4.63 12.97
CA SER A 34 8.11 5.09 12.57
C SER A 34 8.24 6.61 12.54
N ASP A 35 9.48 7.08 12.56
CA ASP A 35 9.82 8.49 12.38
C ASP A 35 9.49 9.00 10.96
N LEU A 36 9.07 8.11 10.05
CA LEU A 36 8.64 8.44 8.69
C LEU A 36 7.19 8.91 8.61
N LYS A 37 6.47 9.01 9.73
CA LYS A 37 5.04 9.38 9.79
C LYS A 37 4.69 10.58 8.93
N SER A 38 5.47 11.67 8.98
CA SER A 38 5.21 12.88 8.21
C SER A 38 5.34 12.67 6.70
N GLN A 39 6.28 11.84 6.28
CA GLN A 39 6.52 11.52 4.87
C GLN A 39 5.45 10.56 4.33
N LEU A 40 5.01 9.63 5.17
CA LEU A 40 4.03 8.62 4.77
C LEU A 40 2.61 9.17 4.74
N ARG A 41 2.26 10.16 5.58
CA ARG A 41 0.88 10.70 5.68
C ARG A 41 0.23 11.06 4.35
N GLU A 42 0.98 11.70 3.44
CA GLU A 42 0.49 12.13 2.13
C GLU A 42 0.94 11.22 0.98
N LEU A 43 1.58 10.09 1.30
CA LEU A 43 2.01 9.10 0.32
C LEU A 43 0.89 8.08 0.07
N TYR A 44 0.54 7.90 -1.20
CA TYR A 44 -0.43 6.92 -1.66
C TYR A 44 0.13 6.16 -2.87
N ILE A 45 -0.29 4.90 -3.00
CA ILE A 45 0.09 4.02 -4.09
C ILE A 45 -1.14 3.72 -4.94
N THR A 46 -1.00 3.66 -6.25
CA THR A 46 -2.13 3.36 -7.15
C THR A 46 -2.27 1.88 -7.50
N LYS A 47 -1.18 1.11 -7.33
CA LYS A 47 -1.13 -0.33 -7.59
C LYS A 47 0.09 -0.96 -6.91
N ALA A 48 -0.08 -2.18 -6.40
CA ALA A 48 1.01 -3.06 -6.01
C ALA A 48 0.90 -4.38 -6.79
N ARG A 49 2.04 -5.00 -7.12
CA ARG A 49 2.05 -6.34 -7.74
C ARG A 49 3.26 -7.12 -7.27
N GLU A 50 3.08 -8.41 -7.06
CA GLU A 50 4.17 -9.36 -6.88
C GLU A 50 4.65 -9.85 -8.25
N ILE A 51 5.97 -9.96 -8.42
CA ILE A 51 6.59 -10.49 -9.64
C ILE A 51 7.68 -11.45 -9.22
N GLU A 52 7.55 -12.72 -9.60
CA GLU A 52 8.60 -13.71 -9.42
C GLU A 52 9.72 -13.48 -10.44
N THR A 53 10.93 -13.23 -9.97
CA THR A 53 12.11 -13.17 -10.83
C THR A 53 12.85 -14.50 -10.76
N ASN A 54 12.65 -15.37 -11.76
CA ASN A 54 13.45 -16.58 -11.94
C ASN A 54 14.86 -16.21 -12.41
N ASN A 55 15.71 -15.75 -11.49
CA ASN A 55 17.16 -15.61 -11.72
C ASN A 55 17.79 -17.01 -11.79
N LYS A 56 17.56 -17.72 -12.90
CA LYS A 56 18.48 -18.75 -13.35
C LYS A 56 19.66 -18.00 -13.99
N LYS A 57 20.79 -17.99 -13.26
CA LYS A 57 22.09 -17.65 -13.83
C LYS A 57 22.40 -18.56 -15.03
#